data_AF-A0A9P9JBN1-F1
#
_entry.id   AF-A0A9P9JBN1-F1
#
_cell.length_a   1.000
_cell.length_b   1.000
_cell.length_c   1.000
_cell.angle_alpha   90.00
_cell.angle_beta   90.00
_cell.angle_gamma   90.00
#
_symmetry.space_group_name_H-M   'P 1'
#
loop_
_entity.id
_entity.type
_entity.pdbx_description
1 polymer ?
#
loop_
_entity_poly.entity_id
_entity_poly.type
_entity_poly.pdbx_seq_one_letter_code
_entity_poly.pdbx_strand_id
1 'polypeptide(L)'
;MGVSSPAIFHMKLIVRQALKAVGAAAQAKKSFERCVDIGKAVNDSLVTIGRQAHETISKDVCVVGSGIHNEPGVEHISPFPSVESLIRHCLNQLCDPDDKERAFVSFENKDDQIVLLINNYGGLSNLELGALADEVIIQLDSAWKISPVRIYFDPALLTAVLRRGCDAAIAAEPKLTEWDMVMGDGDCGEAVKGVSEAIIALLDGPHSIAADGSIFTALFVILQAVDDMGGTLGAILGILLSAFTSELQKSPSRDGLSLGLYSTALAAAAESLKQYTAAREGDRTVMDVLLPFAKAFASSNDFSSAVNVAVTRPRVRDSSSPSLEGQRVWERTRGKNYRIPERGPCLSL
;
A
#
# COMPACT_ATOMS: atom_id res chain seq x y z
N MET A 1 -11.70 -26.65 1.38
CA MET A 1 -12.78 -26.26 0.46
C MET A 1 -13.18 -24.85 0.87
N GLY A 2 -12.75 -23.75 0.26
CA GLY A 2 -12.59 -23.48 -1.17
C GLY A 2 -13.58 -22.37 -1.51
N VAL A 3 -13.19 -21.11 -1.30
CA VAL A 3 -13.95 -19.94 -1.76
C VAL A 3 -12.96 -18.82 -2.12
N SER A 4 -12.22 -18.97 -3.22
CA SER A 4 -11.73 -17.80 -3.94
C SER A 4 -12.91 -17.25 -4.73
N SER A 5 -13.34 -16.04 -4.39
CA SER A 5 -14.30 -15.29 -5.21
C SER A 5 -13.64 -15.02 -6.58
N PRO A 6 -14.38 -15.05 -7.71
CA PRO A 6 -13.77 -14.86 -9.03
C PRO A 6 -13.29 -13.42 -9.27
N ALA A 7 -12.13 -13.06 -8.73
CA ALA A 7 -11.39 -11.79 -8.87
C ALA A 7 -12.24 -10.56 -9.31
N ILE A 8 -12.22 -10.02 -10.54
CA ILE A 8 -12.84 -8.72 -10.96
C ILE A 8 -11.87 -7.55 -10.75
N PHE A 9 -11.21 -7.16 -11.85
CA PHE A 9 -10.34 -6.00 -11.92
C PHE A 9 -10.38 -5.40 -13.31
N HIS A 10 -9.96 -4.15 -13.43
CA HIS A 10 -9.89 -3.44 -14.70
C HIS A 10 -8.53 -2.76 -14.80
N MET A 11 -7.79 -3.09 -15.85
CA MET A 11 -6.51 -2.48 -16.10
C MET A 11 -6.70 -1.30 -17.02
N LYS A 12 -6.59 -0.09 -16.47
CA LYS A 12 -6.80 1.13 -17.24
C LYS A 12 -5.46 1.77 -17.51
N LEU A 13 -4.92 1.70 -18.73
CA LEU A 13 -4.01 2.76 -19.13
C LEU A 13 -4.89 4.02 -19.32
N ILE A 14 -4.88 4.91 -18.32
CA ILE A 14 -5.21 6.35 -18.47
C ILE A 14 -6.71 6.77 -18.43
N VAL A 15 -7.73 5.93 -18.21
CA VAL A 15 -9.13 6.44 -18.06
C VAL A 15 -9.44 7.02 -16.66
N ARG A 16 -9.16 8.32 -16.56
CA ARG A 16 -9.64 9.41 -15.65
C ARG A 16 -8.71 10.62 -15.77
N GLN A 17 -7.62 10.51 -16.54
CA GLN A 17 -6.60 11.53 -16.68
C GLN A 17 -7.00 12.69 -17.59
N ALA A 18 -7.86 12.47 -18.60
CA ALA A 18 -8.32 13.57 -19.46
C ALA A 18 -9.01 14.68 -18.64
N LEU A 19 -9.92 14.31 -17.72
CA LEU A 19 -10.56 15.29 -16.83
C LEU A 19 -9.56 15.98 -15.90
N LYS A 20 -8.59 15.25 -15.33
CA LYS A 20 -7.57 15.84 -14.45
C LYS A 20 -6.65 16.80 -15.21
N ALA A 21 -6.19 16.42 -16.40
CA ALA A 21 -5.31 17.25 -17.24
C ALA A 21 -6.04 18.51 -17.73
N VAL A 22 -7.27 18.36 -18.22
CA VAL A 22 -8.11 19.47 -18.67
C VAL A 22 -8.49 20.37 -17.48
N GLY A 23 -8.86 19.80 -16.34
CA GLY A 23 -9.16 20.54 -15.12
C GLY A 23 -7.97 21.35 -14.61
N ALA A 24 -6.77 20.75 -14.61
CA ALA A 24 -5.54 21.45 -14.25
C ALA A 24 -5.21 22.59 -15.24
N ALA A 25 -5.40 22.38 -16.54
CA ALA A 25 -5.22 23.41 -17.56
C ALA A 25 -6.21 24.58 -17.38
N ALA A 26 -7.48 24.27 -17.09
CA ALA A 26 -8.51 25.26 -16.82
C ALA A 26 -8.20 26.06 -15.54
N GLN A 27 -7.77 25.39 -14.46
CA GLN A 27 -7.33 26.04 -13.22
C GLN A 27 -6.13 26.96 -13.46
N ALA A 28 -5.20 26.55 -14.34
CA ALA A 28 -4.07 27.36 -14.79
C ALA A 28 -4.47 28.47 -15.80
N LYS A 29 -5.77 28.72 -15.99
CA LYS A 29 -6.34 29.75 -16.89
C LYS A 29 -5.86 29.63 -18.34
N LYS A 30 -5.64 28.41 -18.83
CA LYS A 30 -5.40 28.18 -20.26
C LYS A 30 -6.68 28.48 -21.06
N SER A 31 -6.53 28.80 -22.35
CA SER A 31 -7.69 29.05 -23.21
C SER A 31 -8.54 27.79 -23.38
N PHE A 32 -9.81 27.97 -23.78
CA PHE A 32 -10.72 26.86 -24.06
C PHE A 32 -10.14 25.92 -25.13
N GLU A 33 -9.61 26.48 -26.22
CA GLU A 33 -8.98 25.74 -27.31
C GLU A 33 -7.82 24.90 -26.79
N ARG A 34 -6.98 25.49 -25.92
CA ARG A 34 -5.86 24.75 -25.34
C ARG A 34 -6.31 23.61 -24.43
N CYS A 35 -7.41 23.79 -23.70
CA CYS A 35 -8.00 22.72 -22.89
C CYS A 35 -8.53 21.58 -23.76
N VAL A 36 -9.18 21.90 -24.88
CA VAL A 36 -9.65 20.92 -25.86
C VAL A 36 -8.47 20.15 -26.48
N ASP A 37 -7.41 20.85 -26.86
CA ASP A 37 -6.20 20.22 -27.42
C ASP A 37 -5.56 19.25 -26.44
N ILE A 38 -5.46 19.63 -25.17
CA ILE A 38 -4.94 18.76 -24.10
C ILE A 38 -5.86 17.54 -23.93
N GLY A 39 -7.17 17.74 -23.90
CA GLY A 39 -8.13 16.64 -23.77
C GLY A 39 -8.02 15.63 -24.89
N LYS A 40 -7.90 16.09 -26.14
CA LYS A 40 -7.69 15.25 -27.32
C LYS A 40 -6.35 14.51 -27.25
N ALA A 41 -5.26 15.22 -26.97
CA ALA A 41 -3.93 14.60 -26.87
C ALA A 41 -3.89 13.47 -25.81
N VAL A 42 -4.52 13.67 -24.65
CA VAL A 42 -4.62 12.64 -23.61
C VAL A 42 -5.49 11.47 -24.07
N ASN A 43 -6.62 11.75 -24.72
CA ASN A 43 -7.52 10.71 -25.23
C ASN A 43 -6.86 9.86 -26.33
N ASP A 44 -6.10 10.49 -27.22
CA ASP A 44 -5.40 9.83 -28.32
C ASP A 44 -4.17 9.03 -27.84
N SER A 45 -3.76 9.21 -26.58
CA SER A 45 -2.62 8.53 -25.95
C SER A 45 -3.04 7.53 -24.87
N LEU A 46 -4.27 7.01 -24.93
CA LEU A 46 -4.92 6.22 -23.88
C LEU A 46 -5.43 4.88 -24.41
N VAL A 47 -5.16 3.79 -23.67
CA VAL A 47 -5.66 2.43 -23.99
C VAL A 47 -6.17 1.73 -22.72
N THR A 48 -7.33 1.07 -22.76
CA THR A 48 -7.87 0.43 -21.53
C THR A 48 -8.50 -0.91 -21.78
N ILE A 49 -8.35 -1.81 -20.80
CA ILE A 49 -8.99 -3.12 -20.84
C ILE A 49 -9.55 -3.50 -19.47
N GLY A 50 -10.82 -3.89 -19.46
CA GLY A 50 -11.55 -4.23 -18.25
C GLY A 50 -11.91 -5.69 -18.16
N ARG A 51 -12.17 -6.16 -16.95
CA ARG A 51 -12.90 -7.39 -16.69
C ARG A 51 -13.94 -7.14 -15.61
N GLN A 52 -15.14 -7.69 -15.81
CA GLN A 52 -16.19 -7.73 -14.80
C GLN A 52 -16.92 -9.07 -14.88
N ALA A 53 -17.41 -9.56 -13.74
CA ALA A 53 -18.25 -10.75 -13.68
C ALA A 53 -19.57 -10.36 -13.02
N HIS A 54 -20.58 -9.97 -13.81
CA HIS A 54 -21.91 -9.62 -13.31
C HIS A 54 -23.03 -10.46 -13.95
N GLU A 55 -22.78 -11.16 -15.04
CA GLU A 55 -23.72 -12.17 -15.55
C GLU A 55 -23.67 -13.42 -14.67
N THR A 56 -24.74 -14.23 -14.65
CA THR A 56 -24.74 -15.59 -14.09
C THR A 56 -23.81 -16.49 -14.92
N ILE A 57 -22.52 -16.31 -14.69
CA ILE A 57 -21.43 -16.96 -15.40
C ILE A 57 -20.96 -18.14 -14.55
N SER A 58 -20.61 -19.24 -15.22
CA SER A 58 -20.00 -20.39 -14.55
C SER A 58 -18.71 -19.98 -13.84
N LYS A 59 -18.39 -20.58 -12.69
CA LYS A 59 -17.16 -20.30 -11.92
C LYS A 59 -15.87 -20.55 -12.71
N ASP A 60 -15.96 -21.32 -13.79
CA ASP A 60 -14.82 -21.69 -14.66
C ASP A 60 -14.72 -20.83 -15.94
N VAL A 61 -15.37 -19.67 -15.95
CA VAL A 61 -15.36 -18.74 -17.08
C VAL A 61 -14.88 -17.37 -16.62
N CYS A 62 -13.88 -16.84 -17.33
CA CYS A 62 -13.36 -15.49 -17.15
C CYS A 62 -13.88 -14.59 -18.28
N VAL A 63 -14.46 -13.45 -17.93
CA VAL A 63 -14.98 -12.49 -18.91
C VAL A 63 -14.04 -11.30 -19.04
N VAL A 64 -13.63 -10.99 -20.27
CA VAL A 64 -12.72 -9.88 -20.63
C VAL A 64 -13.49 -8.88 -21.48
N GLY A 65 -13.23 -7.59 -21.27
CA GLY A 65 -13.83 -6.49 -22.03
C GLY A 65 -15.23 -6.09 -21.58
N SER A 66 -15.69 -6.50 -20.38
CA SER A 66 -17.01 -6.07 -19.88
C SER A 66 -17.06 -4.56 -19.68
N GLY A 67 -18.17 -3.95 -20.09
CA GLY A 67 -18.39 -2.53 -19.87
C GLY A 67 -18.67 -2.21 -18.40
N ILE A 68 -18.55 -0.94 -18.05
CA ILE A 68 -18.59 -0.45 -16.66
C ILE A 68 -20.02 -0.33 -16.11
N HIS A 69 -21.02 -0.51 -16.96
CA HIS A 69 -22.45 -0.49 -16.66
C HIS A 69 -23.10 -1.84 -16.96
N ASN A 70 -22.34 -2.93 -16.82
CA ASN A 70 -22.76 -4.31 -17.09
C ASN A 70 -23.05 -4.59 -18.57
N GLU A 71 -22.37 -3.89 -19.49
CA GLU A 71 -22.36 -4.30 -20.89
C GLU A 71 -21.66 -5.67 -21.04
N PRO A 72 -22.14 -6.54 -21.94
CA PRO A 72 -21.56 -7.86 -22.14
C PRO A 72 -20.06 -7.79 -22.41
N GLY A 73 -19.33 -8.78 -21.90
CA GLY A 73 -17.90 -8.91 -22.21
C GLY A 73 -17.66 -9.19 -23.69
N VAL A 74 -16.50 -8.76 -24.17
CA VAL A 74 -16.05 -9.04 -25.53
C VAL A 74 -15.64 -10.51 -25.67
N GLU A 75 -15.06 -11.09 -24.62
CA GLU A 75 -14.57 -12.47 -24.60
C GLU A 75 -14.94 -13.22 -23.33
N HIS A 76 -15.22 -14.51 -23.49
CA HIS A 76 -15.50 -15.46 -22.43
C HIS A 76 -14.49 -16.61 -22.54
N ILE A 77 -13.52 -16.65 -21.63
CA ILE A 77 -12.42 -17.61 -21.62
C ILE A 77 -12.76 -18.75 -20.66
N SER A 78 -12.68 -20.00 -21.13
CA SER A 78 -12.88 -21.21 -20.34
C SER A 78 -11.91 -22.31 -20.79
N PRO A 79 -11.28 -23.08 -19.87
CA PRO A 79 -11.38 -22.96 -18.40
C PRO A 79 -10.78 -21.65 -17.88
N PHE A 80 -11.02 -21.32 -16.61
CA PHE A 80 -10.54 -20.07 -16.03
C PHE A 80 -9.00 -20.01 -16.11
N PRO A 81 -8.42 -19.01 -16.81
CA PRO A 81 -6.98 -18.95 -17.03
C PRO A 81 -6.21 -18.60 -15.76
N SER A 82 -4.91 -18.91 -15.74
CA SER A 82 -4.03 -18.39 -14.68
C SER A 82 -3.96 -16.85 -14.74
N VAL A 83 -3.60 -16.21 -13.62
CA VAL A 83 -3.50 -14.75 -13.55
C VAL A 83 -2.46 -14.21 -14.54
N GLU A 84 -1.32 -14.88 -14.65
CA GLU A 84 -0.24 -14.54 -15.57
C GLU A 84 -0.70 -14.65 -17.03
N SER A 85 -1.45 -15.70 -17.36
CA SER A 85 -1.99 -15.92 -18.70
C SER A 85 -3.05 -14.88 -19.05
N LEU A 86 -3.89 -14.52 -18.08
CA LEU A 86 -4.91 -13.48 -18.23
C LEU A 86 -4.28 -12.10 -18.42
N ILE A 87 -3.27 -11.75 -17.62
CA ILE A 87 -2.55 -10.47 -17.75
C ILE A 87 -1.85 -10.40 -19.11
N ARG A 88 -1.21 -11.50 -19.54
CA ARG A 88 -0.59 -11.58 -20.87
C ARG A 88 -1.59 -11.34 -21.97
N HIS A 89 -2.75 -11.99 -21.88
CA HIS A 89 -3.84 -11.81 -22.83
C HIS A 89 -4.33 -10.36 -22.87
N CYS A 90 -4.50 -9.73 -21.71
CA CYS A 90 -4.88 -8.32 -21.62
C CYS A 90 -3.81 -7.38 -22.19
N LEU A 91 -2.53 -7.62 -21.91
CA LEU A 91 -1.42 -6.81 -22.41
C LEU A 91 -1.23 -6.94 -23.92
N ASN A 92 -1.42 -8.14 -24.48
CA ASN A 92 -1.45 -8.33 -25.93
C ASN A 92 -2.51 -7.41 -26.57
N GLN A 93 -3.72 -7.38 -26.04
CA GLN A 93 -4.78 -6.50 -26.57
C GLN A 93 -4.48 -5.00 -26.43
N LEU A 94 -3.64 -4.61 -25.46
CA LEU A 94 -3.30 -3.20 -25.22
C LEU A 94 -2.07 -2.72 -25.98
N CYS A 95 -1.09 -3.59 -26.17
CA CYS A 95 0.27 -3.20 -26.56
C CYS A 95 0.72 -3.80 -27.91
N ASP A 96 0.00 -4.79 -28.45
CA ASP A 96 0.38 -5.43 -29.72
C ASP A 96 0.24 -4.46 -30.89
N PRO A 97 1.33 -4.03 -31.55
CA PRO A 97 1.26 -3.12 -32.69
C PRO A 97 0.67 -3.76 -33.94
N ASP A 98 0.64 -5.10 -34.02
CA ASP A 98 0.08 -5.83 -35.16
C ASP A 98 -1.46 -5.98 -35.07
N ASP A 99 -2.05 -5.62 -33.92
CA ASP A 99 -3.50 -5.63 -33.70
C ASP A 99 -4.17 -4.40 -34.34
N LYS A 100 -4.49 -4.50 -35.65
CA LYS A 100 -5.07 -3.40 -36.43
C LYS A 100 -6.39 -2.84 -35.89
N GLU A 101 -7.10 -3.59 -35.07
CA GLU A 101 -8.37 -3.17 -34.46
C GLU A 101 -8.16 -2.42 -33.15
N ARG A 102 -6.99 -2.57 -32.48
CA ARG A 102 -6.76 -2.07 -31.11
C ARG A 102 -5.45 -1.29 -30.90
N ALA A 103 -4.51 -1.35 -31.84
CA ALA A 103 -3.22 -0.65 -31.81
C ALA A 103 -3.36 0.87 -32.09
N PHE A 104 -4.10 1.57 -31.23
CA PHE A 104 -4.35 3.00 -31.36
C PHE A 104 -3.19 3.87 -30.86
N VAL A 105 -2.35 3.32 -29.97
CA VAL A 105 -1.22 4.00 -29.33
C VAL A 105 0.06 3.22 -29.60
N SER A 106 1.10 3.90 -30.09
CA SER A 106 2.43 3.32 -30.27
C SER A 106 3.27 3.51 -29.02
N PHE A 107 3.98 2.46 -28.60
CA PHE A 107 4.90 2.46 -27.46
C PHE A 107 6.36 2.30 -27.90
N GLU A 108 6.67 2.53 -29.17
CA GLU A 108 8.01 2.26 -29.75
C GLU A 108 9.07 3.28 -29.35
N ASN A 109 8.67 4.48 -28.94
CA ASN A 109 9.59 5.55 -28.63
C ASN A 109 10.12 5.41 -27.20
N LYS A 110 11.45 5.23 -27.07
CA LYS A 110 12.13 5.05 -25.78
C LYS A 110 12.06 6.26 -24.85
N ASP A 111 11.73 7.43 -25.38
CA ASP A 111 11.57 8.66 -24.61
C ASP A 111 10.13 8.84 -24.08
N ASP A 112 9.20 7.94 -24.43
CA ASP A 112 7.83 8.02 -23.97
C ASP A 112 7.72 7.77 -22.47
N GLN A 113 7.00 8.67 -21.80
CA GLN A 113 6.71 8.55 -20.37
C GLN A 113 5.35 7.92 -20.16
N ILE A 114 5.36 6.63 -19.80
CA ILE A 114 4.13 5.85 -19.67
C ILE A 114 3.63 5.90 -18.23
N VAL A 115 2.33 6.14 -18.04
CA VAL A 115 1.68 6.13 -16.73
C VAL A 115 0.70 4.97 -16.67
N LEU A 116 0.88 4.07 -15.69
CA LEU A 116 0.02 2.92 -15.47
C LEU A 116 -1.05 3.25 -14.40
N LEU A 117 -2.30 2.93 -14.67
CA LEU A 117 -3.38 3.01 -13.68
C LEU A 117 -4.03 1.63 -13.50
N ILE A 118 -4.04 1.15 -12.27
CA ILE A 118 -4.66 -0.13 -11.94
C ILE A 118 -5.93 0.15 -11.15
N ASN A 119 -7.06 -0.19 -11.76
CA ASN A 119 -8.37 0.13 -11.20
C ASN A 119 -9.05 -1.11 -10.62
N ASN A 120 -9.33 -1.07 -9.32
CA ASN A 120 -10.08 -2.12 -8.65
C ASN A 120 -11.58 -1.79 -8.71
N TYR A 121 -12.39 -2.63 -9.35
CA TYR A 121 -13.85 -2.46 -9.38
C TYR A 121 -14.55 -2.96 -8.10
N GLY A 122 -13.77 -3.32 -7.07
CA GLY A 122 -14.25 -3.72 -5.76
C GLY A 122 -14.26 -5.23 -5.52
N GLY A 123 -13.82 -6.05 -6.49
CA GLY A 123 -13.79 -7.51 -6.35
C GLY A 123 -12.45 -8.09 -5.92
N LEU A 124 -11.35 -7.33 -6.04
CA LEU A 124 -10.04 -7.74 -5.53
C LEU A 124 -9.80 -7.23 -4.10
N SER A 125 -9.18 -8.08 -3.28
CA SER A 125 -8.49 -7.65 -2.07
C SER A 125 -7.26 -6.80 -2.40
N ASN A 126 -6.74 -6.06 -1.41
CA ASN A 126 -5.53 -5.26 -1.59
C ASN A 126 -4.31 -6.10 -2.01
N LEU A 127 -4.18 -7.29 -1.45
CA LEU A 127 -3.05 -8.17 -1.71
C LEU A 127 -3.12 -8.73 -3.13
N GLU A 128 -4.33 -9.11 -3.57
CA GLU A 128 -4.54 -9.54 -4.95
C GLU A 128 -4.30 -8.40 -5.95
N LEU A 129 -4.66 -7.16 -5.61
CA LEU A 129 -4.37 -6.02 -6.48
C LEU A 129 -2.87 -5.70 -6.54
N GLY A 130 -2.16 -5.84 -5.41
CA GLY A 130 -0.71 -5.69 -5.37
C GLY A 130 0.01 -6.75 -6.21
N ALA A 131 -0.39 -8.02 -6.07
CA ALA A 131 0.15 -9.11 -6.88
C ALA A 131 -0.18 -8.93 -8.37
N LEU A 132 -1.41 -8.49 -8.70
CA LEU A 132 -1.80 -8.14 -10.06
C LEU A 132 -0.91 -7.04 -10.63
N ALA A 133 -0.67 -5.98 -9.84
CA ALA A 133 0.18 -4.87 -10.27
C ALA A 133 1.61 -5.31 -10.56
N ASP A 134 2.19 -6.13 -9.68
CA ASP A 134 3.54 -6.66 -9.83
C ASP A 134 3.66 -7.47 -11.12
N GLU A 135 2.72 -8.39 -11.37
CA GLU A 135 2.71 -9.21 -12.57
C GLU A 135 2.52 -8.39 -13.86
N VAL A 136 1.70 -7.33 -13.82
CA VAL A 136 1.54 -6.40 -14.95
C VAL A 136 2.85 -5.67 -15.26
N ILE A 137 3.53 -5.16 -14.23
CA ILE A 137 4.80 -4.45 -14.38
C ILE A 137 5.87 -5.40 -14.94
N ILE A 138 5.98 -6.61 -14.40
CA ILE A 138 6.93 -7.64 -14.86
C ILE A 138 6.71 -7.95 -16.35
N GLN A 139 5.46 -8.15 -16.77
CA GLN A 139 5.16 -8.45 -18.17
C GLN A 139 5.34 -7.24 -19.11
N LEU A 140 5.01 -6.03 -18.67
CA LEU A 140 5.29 -4.80 -19.43
C LEU A 140 6.79 -4.63 -19.71
N ASP A 141 7.65 -4.84 -18.70
CA ASP A 141 9.10 -4.72 -18.90
C ASP A 141 9.66 -5.87 -19.75
N SER A 142 9.33 -7.11 -19.37
CA SER A 142 9.93 -8.30 -19.99
C SER A 142 9.46 -8.50 -21.44
N ALA A 143 8.16 -8.37 -21.72
CA ALA A 143 7.57 -8.64 -23.03
C ALA A 143 7.48 -7.40 -23.92
N TRP A 144 7.21 -6.22 -23.35
CA TRP A 144 6.93 -5.01 -24.12
C TRP A 144 8.00 -3.93 -24.03
N LYS A 145 9.00 -4.09 -23.14
CA LYS A 145 10.02 -3.07 -22.85
C LYS A 145 9.41 -1.73 -22.39
N ILE A 146 8.24 -1.81 -21.76
CA ILE A 146 7.51 -0.67 -21.22
C ILE A 146 7.78 -0.59 -19.72
N SER A 147 8.25 0.57 -19.28
CA SER A 147 8.61 0.86 -17.90
C SER A 147 7.83 2.11 -17.45
N PRO A 148 6.72 1.94 -16.69
CA PRO A 148 5.89 3.08 -16.31
C PRO A 148 6.63 4.04 -15.38
N VAL A 149 6.66 5.34 -15.72
CA VAL A 149 7.27 6.39 -14.89
C VAL A 149 6.48 6.70 -13.62
N ARG A 150 5.20 6.32 -13.62
CA ARG A 150 4.30 6.48 -12.48
C ARG A 150 3.19 5.44 -12.53
N ILE A 151 2.88 4.90 -11.36
CA ILE A 151 1.80 3.93 -11.18
C ILE A 151 0.78 4.53 -10.21
N TYR A 152 -0.45 4.61 -10.65
CA TYR A 152 -1.58 5.04 -9.84
C TYR A 152 -2.43 3.83 -9.48
N PHE A 153 -2.79 3.74 -8.20
CA PHE A 153 -3.83 2.84 -7.73
C PHE A 153 -5.14 3.61 -7.63
N ASP A 154 -6.26 2.88 -7.68
CA ASP A 154 -7.57 3.46 -7.38
C ASP A 154 -7.53 4.21 -6.03
N PRO A 155 -7.87 5.51 -5.99
CA PRO A 155 -8.08 6.28 -4.76
C PRO A 155 -8.93 5.54 -3.71
N ALA A 156 -9.92 4.77 -4.14
CA ALA A 156 -10.76 3.99 -3.22
C ALA A 156 -9.97 2.88 -2.51
N LEU A 157 -8.99 2.27 -3.18
CA LEU A 157 -8.10 1.29 -2.56
C LEU A 157 -7.24 1.94 -1.48
N LEU A 158 -6.55 3.02 -1.81
CA LEU A 158 -5.67 3.72 -0.86
C LEU A 158 -6.48 4.18 0.36
N THR A 159 -7.68 4.73 0.12
CA THR A 159 -8.64 5.07 1.17
C THR A 159 -8.99 3.86 2.03
N ALA A 160 -9.33 2.73 1.41
CA ALA A 160 -9.74 1.52 2.12
C ALA A 160 -8.60 0.86 2.90
N VAL A 161 -7.36 0.89 2.38
CA VAL A 161 -6.15 0.40 3.08
C VAL A 161 -5.91 1.23 4.34
N LEU A 162 -5.84 2.56 4.19
CA LEU A 162 -5.57 3.47 5.29
C LEU A 162 -6.66 3.40 6.35
N ARG A 163 -7.93 3.42 5.93
CA ARG A 163 -9.08 3.28 6.83
C ARG A 163 -9.04 1.98 7.61
N ARG A 164 -8.82 0.82 6.96
CA ARG A 164 -8.73 -0.47 7.65
C ARG A 164 -7.60 -0.52 8.67
N GLY A 165 -6.44 0.06 8.34
CA GLY A 165 -5.32 0.17 9.28
C GLY A 165 -5.68 0.99 10.51
N CYS A 166 -6.32 2.15 10.31
CA CYS A 166 -6.76 3.03 11.39
C CYS A 166 -7.86 2.37 12.24
N ASP A 167 -8.87 1.74 11.61
CA ASP A 167 -9.96 1.07 12.33
C ASP A 167 -9.41 -0.08 13.20
N ALA A 168 -8.43 -0.84 12.70
CA ALA A 168 -7.78 -1.89 13.47
C ALA A 168 -6.97 -1.34 14.65
N ALA A 169 -6.26 -0.23 14.45
CA ALA A 169 -5.51 0.44 15.51
C ALA A 169 -6.44 1.03 16.60
N ILE A 170 -7.56 1.64 16.21
CA ILE A 170 -8.60 2.12 17.14
C ILE A 170 -9.21 0.95 17.92
N ALA A 171 -9.51 -0.16 17.26
CA ALA A 171 -10.05 -1.35 17.93
C ALA A 171 -9.06 -1.96 18.94
N ALA A 172 -7.76 -1.75 18.76
CA ALA A 172 -6.72 -2.22 19.67
C ALA A 172 -6.52 -1.30 20.89
N GLU A 173 -6.99 -0.05 20.85
CA GLU A 173 -6.74 0.98 21.88
C GLU A 173 -6.98 0.49 23.31
N PRO A 174 -8.15 -0.10 23.67
CA PRO A 174 -8.42 -0.42 25.07
C PRO A 174 -7.38 -1.40 25.64
N LYS A 175 -6.89 -2.29 24.79
CA LYS A 175 -5.92 -3.31 25.17
C LYS A 175 -4.50 -2.75 25.21
N LEU A 176 -4.17 -1.83 24.29
CA LEU A 176 -2.90 -1.11 24.29
C LEU A 176 -2.76 -0.26 25.56
N THR A 177 -3.80 0.50 25.91
CA THR A 177 -3.87 1.29 27.14
C THR A 177 -3.78 0.39 28.37
N GLU A 178 -4.50 -0.74 28.40
CA GLU A 178 -4.40 -1.73 29.49
C GLU A 178 -2.96 -2.22 29.69
N TRP A 179 -2.28 -2.60 28.61
CA TRP A 179 -0.90 -3.10 28.68
C TRP A 179 0.09 -2.02 29.07
N ASP A 180 -0.10 -0.81 28.56
CA ASP A 180 0.77 0.32 28.85
C ASP A 180 0.63 0.80 30.29
N MET A 181 -0.57 0.73 30.89
CA MET A 181 -0.74 0.99 32.33
C MET A 181 0.04 0.03 33.24
N VAL A 182 0.44 -1.15 32.75
CA VAL A 182 1.22 -2.11 33.54
C VAL A 182 2.71 -1.75 33.58
N MET A 183 3.26 -1.22 32.49
CA MET A 183 4.71 -1.05 32.28
C MET A 183 5.14 0.37 31.87
N GLY A 184 4.19 1.27 31.67
CA GLY A 184 4.34 2.65 31.21
C GLY A 184 3.38 3.60 31.92
N ASP A 185 3.00 4.68 31.25
CA ASP A 185 2.12 5.73 31.79
C ASP A 185 0.66 5.61 31.31
N GLY A 186 0.37 4.68 30.39
CA GLY A 186 -0.98 4.37 29.95
C GLY A 186 -1.51 5.30 28.87
N ASP A 187 -0.63 6.04 28.18
CA ASP A 187 -1.02 6.99 27.13
C ASP A 187 -0.94 6.39 25.71
N CYS A 188 -0.26 5.26 25.55
CA CYS A 188 0.09 4.70 24.24
C CYS A 188 -1.14 4.36 23.39
N GLY A 189 -2.16 3.75 23.98
CA GLY A 189 -3.39 3.40 23.24
C GLY A 189 -4.14 4.63 22.76
N GLU A 190 -4.35 5.62 23.64
CA GLU A 190 -5.02 6.88 23.28
C GLU A 190 -4.22 7.67 22.24
N ALA A 191 -2.88 7.64 22.31
CA ALA A 191 -2.02 8.26 21.30
C ALA A 191 -2.21 7.62 19.91
N VAL A 192 -2.19 6.27 19.84
CA VAL A 192 -2.40 5.52 18.58
C VAL A 192 -3.80 5.76 18.01
N LYS A 193 -4.82 5.78 18.87
CA LYS A 193 -6.19 6.11 18.49
C LYS A 193 -6.30 7.54 17.97
N GLY A 194 -5.69 8.51 18.64
CA GLY A 194 -5.70 9.92 18.23
C GLY A 194 -5.14 10.12 16.82
N VAL A 195 -4.00 9.50 16.50
CA VAL A 195 -3.45 9.52 15.13
C VAL A 195 -4.38 8.84 14.13
N SER A 196 -4.95 7.70 14.49
CA SER A 196 -5.84 6.94 13.62
C SER A 196 -7.12 7.71 13.29
N GLU A 197 -7.72 8.38 14.27
CA GLU A 197 -8.87 9.26 14.11
C GLU A 197 -8.51 10.50 13.27
N ALA A 198 -7.33 11.08 13.47
CA ALA A 198 -6.83 12.19 12.66
C ALA A 198 -6.67 11.79 11.17
N ILE A 199 -6.08 10.62 10.90
CA ILE A 199 -5.95 10.09 9.54
C ILE A 199 -7.33 9.82 8.92
N ILE A 200 -8.27 9.24 9.66
CA ILE A 200 -9.64 9.03 9.18
C ILE A 200 -10.32 10.37 8.86
N ALA A 201 -10.19 11.40 9.69
CA ALA A 201 -10.73 12.72 9.42
C ALA A 201 -10.13 13.34 8.15
N LEU A 202 -8.83 13.13 7.91
CA LEU A 202 -8.15 13.54 6.69
C LEU A 202 -8.61 12.75 5.45
N LEU A 203 -9.07 11.51 5.61
CA LEU A 203 -9.66 10.71 4.54
C LEU A 203 -11.09 11.17 4.20
N ASP A 204 -11.89 11.52 5.21
CA ASP A 204 -13.30 11.93 5.06
C ASP A 204 -13.48 13.43 4.76
N GLY A 205 -12.39 14.21 4.87
CA GLY A 205 -12.39 15.63 4.57
C GLY A 205 -12.67 15.97 3.10
N PRO A 206 -13.00 17.23 2.79
CA PRO A 206 -13.30 17.69 1.43
C PRO A 206 -12.13 17.53 0.45
N HIS A 207 -10.90 17.44 0.96
CA HIS A 207 -9.70 17.12 0.20
C HIS A 207 -9.06 15.87 0.78
N SER A 208 -9.66 14.71 0.50
CA SER A 208 -9.16 13.42 0.97
C SER A 208 -7.69 13.22 0.60
N ILE A 209 -6.87 12.81 1.56
CA ILE A 209 -5.43 12.55 1.35
C ILE A 209 -5.14 11.43 0.33
N ALA A 210 -6.15 10.62 0.02
CA ALA A 210 -6.08 9.54 -0.96
C ALA A 210 -6.74 9.92 -2.31
N ALA A 211 -7.30 11.12 -2.46
CA ALA A 211 -8.08 11.52 -3.64
C ALA A 211 -7.30 11.47 -4.96
N ASP A 212 -5.98 11.68 -4.90
CA ASP A 212 -5.11 11.62 -6.06
C ASP A 212 -4.56 10.22 -6.35
N GLY A 213 -4.74 9.26 -5.44
CA GLY A 213 -4.17 7.91 -5.50
C GLY A 213 -2.66 7.87 -5.29
N SER A 214 -2.05 8.96 -4.81
CA SER A 214 -0.60 9.09 -4.60
C SER A 214 -0.22 8.61 -3.21
N ILE A 215 0.60 7.54 -3.16
CA ILE A 215 1.15 7.06 -1.88
C ILE A 215 2.05 8.10 -1.22
N PHE A 216 2.78 8.91 -2.00
CA PHE A 216 3.69 9.93 -1.45
C PHE A 216 2.92 11.08 -0.80
N THR A 217 1.79 11.49 -1.39
CA THR A 217 0.90 12.51 -0.79
C THR A 217 0.35 11.99 0.54
N ALA A 218 -0.14 10.75 0.55
CA ALA A 218 -0.65 10.12 1.77
C ALA A 218 0.44 9.96 2.84
N LEU A 219 1.62 9.44 2.50
CA LEU A 219 2.74 9.27 3.44
C LEU A 219 3.20 10.59 4.04
N PHE A 220 3.27 11.66 3.24
CA PHE A 220 3.66 12.98 3.73
C PHE A 220 2.68 13.51 4.77
N VAL A 221 1.38 13.41 4.52
CA VAL A 221 0.35 13.88 5.47
C VAL A 221 0.28 12.99 6.72
N ILE A 222 0.40 11.66 6.55
CA ILE A 222 0.44 10.72 7.67
C ILE A 222 1.65 10.99 8.57
N LEU A 223 2.81 11.30 7.99
CA LEU A 223 4.00 11.67 8.74
C LEU A 223 3.75 12.88 9.64
N GLN A 224 3.06 13.91 9.15
CA GLN A 224 2.69 15.07 9.97
C GLN A 224 1.73 14.68 11.12
N ALA A 225 0.74 13.84 10.85
CA ALA A 225 -0.17 13.35 11.90
C ALA A 225 0.56 12.52 12.98
N VAL A 226 1.58 11.75 12.58
CA VAL A 226 2.43 10.98 13.50
C VAL A 226 3.37 11.88 14.31
N ASP A 227 3.92 12.95 13.71
CA ASP A 227 4.74 13.93 14.42
C ASP A 227 3.92 14.66 15.50
N ASP A 228 2.64 14.96 15.22
CA ASP A 228 1.71 15.57 16.16
C ASP A 228 1.31 14.64 17.32
N MET A 229 1.45 13.31 17.17
CA MET A 229 1.18 12.34 18.24
C MET A 229 2.07 12.57 19.46
N GLY A 230 3.32 12.99 19.22
CA GLY A 230 4.33 13.07 20.26
C GLY A 230 4.71 11.71 20.88
N GLY A 231 5.40 11.77 22.01
CA GLY A 231 5.87 10.58 22.72
C GLY A 231 7.00 9.83 22.00
N THR A 232 7.48 8.76 22.65
CA THR A 232 8.58 7.95 22.13
C THR A 232 8.12 7.12 20.93
N LEU A 233 6.87 6.63 20.95
CA LEU A 233 6.29 5.89 19.84
C LEU A 233 6.15 6.77 18.59
N GLY A 234 5.76 8.05 18.74
CA GLY A 234 5.64 8.97 17.62
C GLY A 234 6.98 9.28 16.98
N ALA A 235 8.01 9.49 17.79
CA ALA A 235 9.37 9.63 17.27
C ALA A 235 9.84 8.38 16.50
N ILE A 236 9.57 7.17 17.02
CA ILE A 236 9.93 5.91 16.35
C ILE A 236 9.20 5.77 15.00
N LEU A 237 7.88 5.98 14.99
CA LEU A 237 7.06 5.87 13.78
C LEU A 237 7.40 6.97 12.77
N GLY A 238 7.65 8.20 13.22
CA GLY A 238 8.02 9.33 12.37
C GLY A 238 9.37 9.12 11.69
N ILE A 239 10.38 8.64 12.43
CA ILE A 239 11.70 8.29 11.86
C ILE A 239 11.55 7.15 10.85
N LEU A 240 10.79 6.10 11.18
CA LEU A 240 10.55 4.98 10.29
C LEU A 240 9.86 5.43 8.99
N LEU A 241 8.76 6.18 9.10
CA LEU A 241 7.98 6.66 7.95
C LEU A 241 8.77 7.64 7.08
N SER A 242 9.57 8.52 7.70
CA SER A 242 10.45 9.44 6.99
C SER A 242 11.54 8.70 6.22
N ALA A 243 12.23 7.75 6.87
CA ALA A 243 13.22 6.90 6.21
C ALA A 243 12.60 6.07 5.09
N PHE A 244 11.45 5.46 5.35
CA PHE A 244 10.71 4.67 4.37
C PHE A 244 10.31 5.48 3.14
N THR A 245 9.78 6.68 3.34
CA THR A 245 9.42 7.60 2.25
C THR A 245 10.65 8.01 1.44
N SER A 246 11.78 8.28 2.11
CA SER A 246 13.03 8.61 1.43
C SER A 246 13.56 7.45 0.59
N GLU A 247 13.52 6.22 1.09
CA GLU A 247 13.94 5.03 0.34
C GLU A 247 13.03 4.79 -0.88
N LEU A 248 11.72 4.96 -0.74
CA LEU A 248 10.79 4.90 -1.87
C LEU A 248 11.08 5.95 -2.95
N GLN A 249 11.58 7.14 -2.56
CA GLN A 249 11.95 8.21 -3.50
C GLN A 249 13.30 8.00 -4.20
N LYS A 250 14.22 7.27 -3.57
CA LYS A 250 15.56 7.00 -4.12
C LYS A 250 15.52 6.00 -5.27
N SER A 251 14.56 5.07 -5.26
CA SER A 251 14.44 4.10 -6.33
C SER A 251 14.04 4.79 -7.63
N PRO A 252 14.84 4.62 -8.70
CA PRO A 252 14.57 5.27 -9.96
C PRO A 252 13.19 4.84 -10.45
N SER A 253 12.42 5.83 -10.92
CA SER A 253 11.04 5.74 -11.39
C SER A 253 10.80 4.74 -12.54
N ARG A 254 11.78 3.92 -12.91
CA ARG A 254 11.71 2.91 -13.97
C ARG A 254 10.95 1.65 -13.55
N ASP A 255 11.06 1.19 -12.30
CA ASP A 255 10.41 -0.08 -11.90
C ASP A 255 9.01 0.11 -11.30
N GLY A 256 8.53 1.35 -11.19
CA GLY A 256 7.27 1.65 -10.51
C GLY A 256 7.27 1.26 -9.03
N LEU A 257 6.09 1.31 -8.40
CA LEU A 257 5.91 0.87 -7.02
C LEU A 257 5.62 -0.64 -7.00
N SER A 258 6.66 -1.46 -6.90
CA SER A 258 6.56 -2.94 -6.79
C SER A 258 6.58 -3.40 -5.34
N LEU A 259 6.06 -4.61 -5.08
CA LEU A 259 6.12 -5.19 -3.73
C LEU A 259 7.58 -5.36 -3.26
N GLY A 260 8.49 -5.64 -4.20
CA GLY A 260 9.93 -5.67 -3.98
C GLY A 260 10.50 -4.32 -3.52
N LEU A 261 10.00 -3.22 -4.08
CA LEU A 261 10.39 -1.89 -3.65
C LEU A 261 9.86 -1.58 -2.24
N TYR A 262 8.61 -1.92 -1.92
CA TYR A 262 8.06 -1.73 -0.57
C TYR A 262 8.84 -2.52 0.47
N SER A 263 9.19 -3.76 0.17
CA SER A 263 9.90 -4.64 1.10
C SER A 263 11.34 -4.20 1.35
N THR A 264 12.06 -3.83 0.29
CA THR A 264 13.44 -3.31 0.38
C THR A 264 13.49 -1.95 1.07
N ALA A 265 12.58 -1.02 0.73
CA ALA A 265 12.49 0.28 1.36
C ALA A 265 12.16 0.16 2.86
N LEU A 266 11.26 -0.75 3.25
CA LEU A 266 10.93 -0.97 4.66
C LEU A 266 12.10 -1.57 5.44
N ALA A 267 12.83 -2.53 4.85
CA ALA A 267 14.03 -3.08 5.48
C ALA A 267 15.12 -2.03 5.67
N ALA A 268 15.36 -1.19 4.67
CA ALA A 268 16.31 -0.08 4.77
C ALA A 268 15.86 0.97 5.81
N ALA A 269 14.57 1.28 5.88
CA ALA A 269 14.01 2.18 6.88
C ALA A 269 14.15 1.62 8.31
N ALA A 270 13.91 0.32 8.50
CA ALA A 270 14.11 -0.37 9.77
C ALA A 270 15.58 -0.37 10.21
N GLU A 271 16.52 -0.54 9.27
CA GLU A 271 17.95 -0.43 9.55
C GLU A 271 18.37 1.01 9.89
N SER A 272 17.79 2.01 9.23
CA SER A 272 17.99 3.42 9.56
C SER A 272 17.48 3.73 10.98
N LEU A 273 16.28 3.26 11.33
CA LEU A 273 15.69 3.45 12.66
C LEU A 273 16.62 2.99 13.79
N LYS A 274 17.33 1.86 13.61
CA LYS A 274 18.30 1.34 14.59
C LYS A 274 19.46 2.30 14.89
N GLN A 275 19.71 3.30 14.06
CA GLN A 275 20.72 4.34 14.30
C GLN A 275 20.23 5.43 15.26
N TYR A 276 18.91 5.63 15.35
CA TYR A 276 18.28 6.68 16.15
C TYR A 276 17.69 6.16 17.47
N THR A 277 17.49 4.84 17.61
CA THR A 277 17.08 4.21 18.87
C THR A 277 18.04 3.12 19.29
N ALA A 278 18.22 2.96 20.61
CA ALA A 278 18.97 1.84 21.18
C ALA A 278 18.19 0.52 21.16
N ALA A 279 16.87 0.56 20.96
CA ALA A 279 16.00 -0.61 21.00
C ALA A 279 16.32 -1.63 19.89
N ARG A 280 16.34 -2.91 20.25
CA ARG A 280 16.62 -4.07 19.40
C ARG A 280 15.58 -5.18 19.63
N GLU A 281 15.63 -6.22 18.80
CA GLU A 281 14.91 -7.46 19.09
C GLU A 281 15.34 -8.00 20.47
N GLY A 282 14.38 -8.32 21.31
CA GLY A 282 14.53 -8.76 22.70
C GLY A 282 14.20 -7.68 23.74
N ASP A 283 14.16 -6.40 23.37
CA ASP A 283 14.02 -5.28 24.31
C ASP A 283 12.58 -5.02 24.78
N ARG A 284 11.61 -5.84 24.33
CA ARG A 284 10.18 -5.70 24.64
C ARG A 284 9.62 -4.37 24.17
N THR A 285 9.88 -4.06 22.90
CA THR A 285 9.41 -2.84 22.25
C THR A 285 8.74 -3.19 20.93
N VAL A 286 8.20 -2.18 20.23
CA VAL A 286 7.68 -2.35 18.85
C VAL A 286 8.72 -2.96 17.89
N MET A 287 10.02 -2.89 18.22
CA MET A 287 11.10 -3.50 17.43
C MET A 287 11.02 -5.03 17.37
N ASP A 288 10.43 -5.68 18.38
CA ASP A 288 10.24 -7.14 18.42
C ASP A 288 9.30 -7.66 17.33
N VAL A 289 8.42 -6.78 16.84
CA VAL A 289 7.48 -7.06 15.75
C VAL A 289 8.02 -6.48 14.45
N LEU A 290 8.47 -5.22 14.48
CA LEU A 290 8.86 -4.47 13.30
C LEU A 290 10.11 -5.04 12.59
N LEU A 291 11.18 -5.36 13.33
CA LEU A 291 12.42 -5.84 12.72
C LEU A 291 12.27 -7.21 12.07
N PRO A 292 11.65 -8.23 12.72
CA PRO A 292 11.42 -9.52 12.08
C PRO A 292 10.45 -9.43 10.91
N PHE A 293 9.42 -8.58 11.01
CA PHE A 293 8.48 -8.32 9.91
C PHE A 293 9.22 -7.78 8.68
N ALA A 294 9.99 -6.70 8.84
CA ALA A 294 10.71 -6.07 7.74
C ALA A 294 11.71 -7.04 7.08
N LYS A 295 12.42 -7.83 7.90
CA LYS A 295 13.36 -8.85 7.41
C LYS A 295 12.66 -9.97 6.64
N ALA A 296 11.55 -10.49 7.17
CA ALA A 296 10.76 -11.53 6.52
C ALA A 296 10.15 -11.03 5.21
N PHE A 297 9.66 -9.79 5.20
CA PHE A 297 9.08 -9.19 4.02
C PHE A 297 10.11 -9.00 2.91
N ALA A 298 11.29 -8.45 3.21
CA ALA A 298 12.37 -8.29 2.23
C ALA A 298 12.93 -9.63 1.71
N SER A 299 12.91 -10.68 2.52
CA SER A 299 13.46 -11.99 2.13
C SER A 299 12.48 -12.82 1.29
N SER A 300 11.18 -12.72 1.58
CA SER A 300 10.14 -13.53 0.92
C SER A 300 9.43 -12.80 -0.22
N ASN A 301 9.49 -11.46 -0.22
CA ASN A 301 8.63 -10.61 -1.02
C ASN A 301 7.13 -10.98 -0.90
N ASP A 302 6.73 -11.55 0.25
CA ASP A 302 5.37 -11.95 0.56
C ASP A 302 4.90 -11.26 1.85
N PHE A 303 3.96 -10.33 1.68
CA PHE A 303 3.40 -9.58 2.78
C PHE A 303 2.65 -10.48 3.79
N SER A 304 1.93 -11.51 3.32
CA SER A 304 1.16 -12.40 4.20
C SER A 304 2.08 -13.24 5.08
N SER A 305 3.16 -13.77 4.48
CA SER A 305 4.20 -14.49 5.22
C SER A 305 4.85 -13.59 6.28
N ALA A 306 5.17 -12.33 5.93
CA ALA A 306 5.73 -11.37 6.86
C ALA A 306 4.77 -11.06 8.03
N VAL A 307 3.47 -10.86 7.77
CA VAL A 307 2.46 -10.67 8.81
C VAL A 307 2.39 -11.89 9.74
N ASN A 308 2.46 -13.11 9.20
CA ASN A 308 2.48 -14.31 10.04
C ASN A 308 3.70 -14.35 10.97
N VAL A 309 4.86 -13.86 10.53
CA VAL A 309 6.05 -13.73 11.40
C VAL A 309 5.78 -12.73 12.53
N ALA A 310 5.19 -11.58 12.23
CA ALA A 310 4.82 -10.57 13.21
C ALA A 310 3.84 -11.10 14.28
N VAL A 311 2.83 -11.88 13.87
CA VAL A 311 1.82 -12.43 14.78
C VAL A 311 2.36 -13.57 15.66
N THR A 312 3.27 -14.40 15.12
CA THR A 312 3.72 -15.63 15.80
C THR A 312 4.92 -15.42 16.71
N ARG A 313 5.82 -14.47 16.40
CA ARG A 313 7.04 -14.24 17.17
C ARG A 313 6.88 -13.70 18.59
N PRO A 314 5.89 -12.87 18.94
CA PRO A 314 5.70 -12.38 20.31
C PRO A 314 5.53 -13.51 21.35
N ARG A 315 5.36 -14.76 20.91
CA ARG A 315 5.19 -15.96 21.76
C ARG A 315 6.47 -16.74 22.04
N VAL A 316 7.57 -16.51 21.32
CA VAL A 316 8.80 -17.31 21.50
C VAL A 316 9.64 -16.72 22.64
N ARG A 317 9.46 -17.30 23.83
CA ARG A 317 10.27 -17.07 25.01
C ARG A 317 11.64 -17.70 24.81
N ASP A 318 12.69 -16.90 24.60
CA ASP A 318 14.05 -17.40 24.79
C ASP A 318 14.41 -17.35 26.28
N SER A 319 14.58 -18.52 26.90
CA SER A 319 14.95 -18.69 28.31
C SER A 319 16.38 -18.21 28.65
N SER A 320 17.15 -17.75 27.66
CA SER A 320 18.53 -17.26 27.82
C SER A 320 18.71 -15.74 27.80
N SER A 321 17.66 -14.94 27.65
CA SER A 321 17.80 -13.48 27.70
C SER A 321 18.00 -13.00 29.15
N PRO A 322 19.02 -12.14 29.44
CA PRO A 322 19.30 -11.70 30.80
C PRO A 322 18.09 -11.00 31.42
N SER A 323 17.80 -11.26 32.69
CA SER A 323 16.84 -10.46 33.44
C SER A 323 17.26 -8.99 33.38
N LEU A 324 16.34 -8.10 32.97
CA LEU A 324 16.48 -6.66 33.12
C LEU A 324 16.32 -6.27 34.61
N GLU A 325 17.15 -6.83 35.49
CA GLU A 325 17.33 -6.35 36.87
C GLU A 325 18.17 -5.05 36.92
N GLY A 326 18.58 -4.52 35.76
CA GLY A 326 19.51 -3.40 35.65
C GLY A 326 18.93 -2.03 35.29
N GLN A 327 17.74 -1.92 34.69
CA GLN A 327 17.20 -0.60 34.31
C GLN A 327 16.30 -0.04 35.42
N ARG A 328 16.93 0.53 36.44
CA ARG A 328 16.27 1.46 37.37
C ARG A 328 15.99 2.77 36.63
N VAL A 329 14.75 2.97 36.15
CA VAL A 329 14.26 4.30 35.81
C VAL A 329 14.17 5.10 37.12
N TRP A 330 14.99 6.14 37.22
CA TRP A 330 15.02 7.05 38.36
C TRP A 330 13.91 8.10 38.18
N GLU A 331 12.74 7.85 38.75
CA GLU A 331 11.69 8.87 38.80
C GLU A 331 11.88 9.76 40.04
N ARG A 332 12.24 11.02 39.82
CA ARG A 332 12.37 12.05 40.86
C ARG A 332 10.99 12.56 41.26
N THR A 333 10.10 11.73 41.79
CA THR A 333 8.99 12.22 42.63
C THR A 333 8.43 11.12 43.54
N ARG A 334 8.57 11.32 44.86
CA ARG A 334 7.88 10.61 45.96
C ARG A 334 8.15 9.11 46.12
N GLY A 335 9.39 8.77 46.49
CA GLY A 335 9.72 7.83 47.58
C GLY A 335 8.79 6.64 47.89
N LYS A 336 8.48 5.78 46.91
CA LYS A 336 7.94 4.44 47.15
C LYS A 336 8.64 3.44 46.23
N ASN A 337 9.34 2.47 46.82
CA ASN A 337 9.85 1.30 46.12
C ASN A 337 8.67 0.41 45.73
N TYR A 338 8.28 0.38 44.46
CA TYR A 338 7.40 -0.67 43.94
C TYR A 338 8.25 -1.81 43.39
N ARG A 339 7.93 -3.04 43.82
CA ARG A 339 8.47 -4.27 43.25
C ARG A 339 7.69 -4.56 41.97
N ILE A 340 8.37 -4.65 40.83
CA ILE A 340 7.76 -4.98 39.53
C ILE A 340 7.07 -6.35 39.67
N PRO A 341 5.75 -6.48 39.41
CA PRO A 341 5.07 -7.77 39.43
C PRO A 341 5.59 -8.67 38.30
N GLU A 342 5.73 -9.97 38.57
CA GLU A 342 6.00 -10.95 37.52
C GLU A 342 4.75 -11.14 36.62
N ARG A 343 4.97 -10.98 35.31
CA ARG A 343 4.23 -11.56 34.14
C ARG A 343 3.09 -10.74 33.50
N GLY A 344 3.39 -10.27 32.29
CA GLY A 344 2.45 -10.04 31.18
C GLY A 344 3.15 -10.42 29.84
N PRO A 345 2.42 -10.86 28.81
CA PRO A 345 3.02 -11.23 27.52
C PRO A 345 3.58 -10.01 26.77
N CYS A 346 4.65 -10.22 25.98
CA CYS A 346 5.26 -9.19 25.12
C CYS A 346 4.26 -8.60 24.12
N LEU A 347 4.45 -7.32 23.83
CA LEU A 347 3.74 -6.49 22.84
C LEU A 347 3.53 -7.25 21.53
N SER A 348 2.26 -7.45 21.18
CA SER A 348 1.83 -7.97 19.88
C SER A 348 0.78 -7.03 19.31
N LEU A 349 1.12 -6.40 18.18
CA LEU A 349 0.19 -5.73 17.25
C LEU A 349 -0.12 -6.70 16.11
#